data_AF-A0A8T7J0S6-F1
#
_entry.id   AF-A0A8T7J0S6-F1
#
_cell.length_a   1.000
_cell.length_b   1.000
_cell.length_c   1.000
_cell.angle_alpha   90.00
_cell.angle_beta   90.00
_cell.angle_gamma   90.00
#
_symmetry.space_group_name_H-M   'P 1'
#
loop_
_entity.id
_entity.type
_entity.pdbx_description
1 polymer ?
#
loop_
_entity_poly.entity_id
_entity_poly.type
_entity_poly.pdbx_seq_one_letter_code
_entity_poly.pdbx_strand_id
1 'polypeptide(L)'
;MKLTSKELLDKFLIELKGYNKKQLRNLFLNGLKQTEAGRFEEGHFEELADAIEMEMRERYKTEAKKLFGGLSDKPRAFLKELIKRLSEQYDISDNKHKSKVKNGAGVFKGDKQIDVYISYKKSKSTWFGIYIRQVTAKDPIMMLSKYRSDKTNETADIEWSECLLEQS
;
A
#
# COMPACT_ATOMS: atom_id res chain seq x y z
N MET A 1 8.09 -32.39 -22.81
CA MET A 1 8.73 -31.06 -22.88
C MET A 1 8.51 -30.38 -21.53
N LYS A 2 9.56 -29.92 -20.84
CA LYS A 2 9.38 -29.15 -19.58
C LYS A 2 9.09 -27.70 -19.97
N LEU A 3 8.06 -27.11 -19.36
CA LEU A 3 7.75 -25.70 -19.51
C LEU A 3 8.88 -24.86 -18.90
N THR A 4 9.16 -23.72 -19.53
CA THR A 4 10.04 -22.67 -18.99
C THR A 4 9.36 -21.97 -17.80
N SER A 5 10.15 -21.24 -17.00
CA SER A 5 9.62 -20.45 -15.86
C SER A 5 8.56 -19.45 -16.32
N LYS A 6 8.78 -18.81 -17.47
CA LYS A 6 7.84 -17.85 -18.06
C LYS A 6 6.54 -18.50 -18.54
N GLU A 7 6.62 -19.64 -19.24
CA GLU A 7 5.41 -20.36 -19.68
C GLU A 7 4.59 -20.88 -18.49
N LEU A 8 5.25 -21.24 -17.38
CA LEU A 8 4.57 -21.60 -16.14
C LEU A 8 3.84 -20.41 -15.51
N LEU A 9 4.50 -19.24 -15.43
CA LEU A 9 3.89 -18.00 -14.97
C LEU A 9 2.63 -17.67 -15.79
N ASP A 10 2.78 -17.58 -17.12
CA ASP A 10 1.69 -17.22 -18.03
C ASP A 10 0.48 -18.16 -17.85
N LYS A 11 0.75 -19.46 -17.74
CA LYS A 11 -0.29 -20.47 -17.48
C LYS A 11 -1.03 -20.19 -16.17
N PHE A 12 -0.30 -19.96 -15.07
CA PHE A 12 -0.92 -19.71 -13.78
C PHE A 12 -1.73 -18.41 -13.75
N LEU A 13 -1.26 -17.35 -14.40
CA LEU A 13 -1.97 -16.07 -14.50
C LEU A 13 -3.31 -16.22 -15.24
N ILE A 14 -3.35 -17.00 -16.32
CA ILE A 14 -4.59 -17.24 -17.09
C ILE A 14 -5.62 -18.03 -16.26
N GLU A 15 -5.16 -19.03 -15.51
CA GLU A 15 -6.04 -19.94 -14.75
C GLU A 15 -6.46 -19.37 -13.38
N LEU A 16 -5.85 -18.28 -12.93
CA LEU A 16 -5.91 -17.77 -11.56
C LEU A 16 -7.34 -17.54 -11.06
N LYS A 17 -8.21 -16.99 -11.92
CA LYS A 17 -9.64 -16.78 -11.62
C LYS A 17 -10.42 -18.08 -11.40
N GLY A 18 -9.97 -19.18 -11.99
CA GLY A 18 -10.57 -20.50 -11.79
C GLY A 18 -10.20 -21.13 -10.44
N TYR A 19 -9.17 -20.62 -9.77
CA TYR A 19 -8.67 -21.24 -8.54
C TYR A 19 -9.55 -20.88 -7.34
N ASN A 20 -9.78 -21.87 -6.48
CA ASN A 20 -10.43 -21.66 -5.19
C ASN A 20 -9.41 -21.19 -4.14
N LYS A 21 -9.93 -20.79 -2.97
CA LYS A 21 -9.12 -20.33 -1.83
C LYS A 21 -7.93 -21.23 -1.48
N LYS A 22 -8.11 -22.56 -1.46
CA LYS A 22 -7.05 -23.51 -1.10
C LYS A 22 -6.00 -23.60 -2.20
N GLN A 23 -6.43 -23.57 -3.46
CA GLN A 23 -5.53 -23.60 -4.61
C GLN A 23 -4.67 -22.35 -4.67
N LEU A 24 -5.23 -21.15 -4.51
CA LEU A 24 -4.47 -19.89 -4.48
C LEU A 24 -3.42 -19.87 -3.36
N ARG A 25 -3.83 -20.26 -2.13
CA ARG A 25 -2.90 -20.37 -0.99
C ARG A 25 -1.77 -21.35 -1.29
N ASN A 26 -2.09 -22.52 -1.81
CA ASN A 26 -1.09 -23.54 -2.11
C ASN A 26 -0.16 -23.10 -3.25
N LEU A 27 -0.69 -22.42 -4.26
CA LEU A 27 0.09 -21.88 -5.36
C LEU A 27 1.15 -20.91 -4.86
N PHE A 28 0.76 -19.96 -4.00
CA PHE A 28 1.69 -19.01 -3.39
C PHE A 28 2.78 -19.71 -2.57
N LEU A 29 2.40 -20.60 -1.64
CA LEU A 29 3.36 -21.30 -0.78
C LEU A 29 4.31 -22.21 -1.55
N ASN A 30 3.81 -22.88 -2.60
CA ASN A 30 4.63 -23.71 -3.45
C ASN A 30 5.57 -22.87 -4.31
N GLY A 31 5.08 -21.75 -4.87
CA GLY A 31 5.87 -20.78 -5.62
C GLY A 31 7.05 -20.29 -4.79
N LEU A 32 6.78 -19.77 -3.59
CA LEU A 32 7.79 -19.31 -2.65
C LEU A 32 8.85 -20.38 -2.39
N LYS A 33 8.41 -21.60 -2.07
CA LYS A 33 9.31 -22.73 -1.82
C LYS A 33 10.15 -23.11 -3.05
N GLN A 34 9.61 -23.01 -4.27
CA GLN A 34 10.37 -23.29 -5.48
C GLN A 34 11.38 -22.18 -5.78
N THR A 35 11.03 -20.93 -5.52
CA THR A 35 11.93 -19.77 -5.65
C THR A 35 13.08 -19.87 -4.66
N GLU A 36 12.82 -20.14 -3.38
CA GLU A 36 13.85 -20.39 -2.36
C GLU A 36 14.77 -21.58 -2.72
N ALA A 37 14.24 -22.57 -3.44
CA ALA A 37 15.01 -23.70 -3.94
C ALA A 37 15.75 -23.43 -5.26
N GLY A 38 15.66 -22.22 -5.82
CA GLY A 38 16.28 -21.82 -7.09
C GLY A 38 15.67 -22.49 -8.33
N ARG A 39 14.43 -22.99 -8.23
CA ARG A 39 13.72 -23.72 -9.30
C ARG A 39 12.67 -22.90 -10.02
N PHE A 40 12.37 -21.72 -9.49
CA PHE A 40 11.48 -20.75 -10.08
C PHE A 40 12.14 -19.37 -9.95
N GLU A 41 12.06 -18.58 -11.00
CA GLU A 41 12.73 -17.29 -11.06
C GLU A 41 12.04 -16.28 -10.14
N GLU A 42 12.83 -15.50 -9.42
CA GLU A 42 12.33 -14.57 -8.39
C GLU A 42 11.39 -13.51 -8.96
N GLY A 43 11.77 -12.83 -10.04
CA GLY A 43 10.90 -11.83 -10.67
C GLY A 43 9.58 -12.42 -11.20
N HIS A 44 9.60 -13.66 -11.70
CA HIS A 44 8.36 -14.34 -12.09
C HIS A 44 7.51 -14.74 -10.88
N PHE A 45 8.12 -15.03 -9.74
CA PHE A 45 7.40 -15.27 -8.51
C PHE A 45 6.78 -14.00 -7.93
N GLU A 46 7.48 -12.88 -7.97
CA GLU A 46 6.93 -11.58 -7.55
C GLU A 46 5.67 -11.24 -8.35
N GLU A 47 5.72 -11.35 -9.68
CA GLU A 47 4.56 -11.10 -10.54
C GLU A 47 3.39 -12.05 -10.23
N LEU A 48 3.67 -13.35 -10.03
CA LEU A 48 2.66 -14.33 -9.66
C LEU A 48 2.09 -14.06 -8.26
N ALA A 49 2.94 -13.69 -7.30
CA ALA A 49 2.56 -13.42 -5.91
C ALA A 49 1.61 -12.23 -5.83
N ASP A 50 1.90 -11.15 -6.56
CA ASP A 50 1.04 -9.97 -6.64
C ASP A 50 -0.33 -10.32 -7.23
N ALA A 51 -0.36 -11.08 -8.33
CA ALA A 51 -1.61 -11.53 -8.94
C ALA A 51 -2.44 -12.42 -7.99
N ILE A 52 -1.80 -13.33 -7.25
CA ILE A 52 -2.46 -14.16 -6.23
C ILE A 52 -3.00 -13.30 -5.09
N GLU A 53 -2.20 -12.36 -4.58
CA GLU A 53 -2.60 -11.47 -3.50
C GLU A 53 -3.83 -10.65 -3.90
N MET A 54 -3.84 -10.08 -5.10
CA MET A 54 -4.98 -9.31 -5.64
C MET A 54 -6.26 -10.17 -5.68
N GLU A 55 -6.20 -11.35 -6.30
CA GLU A 55 -7.36 -12.25 -6.41
C GLU A 55 -7.86 -12.69 -5.02
N MET A 56 -6.93 -13.00 -4.11
CA MET A 56 -7.28 -13.39 -2.74
C MET A 56 -7.88 -12.21 -1.95
N ARG A 57 -7.39 -10.98 -2.12
CA ARG A 57 -7.98 -9.80 -1.45
C ARG A 57 -9.36 -9.45 -2.00
N GLU A 58 -9.60 -9.70 -3.28
CA GLU A 58 -10.91 -9.50 -3.90
C GLU A 58 -11.94 -10.52 -3.40
N ARG A 59 -11.61 -11.82 -3.46
CA ARG A 59 -12.58 -12.91 -3.20
C ARG A 59 -12.53 -13.50 -1.80
N TYR A 60 -11.38 -13.44 -1.13
CA TYR A 60 -11.07 -14.21 0.08
C TYR A 60 -10.39 -13.36 1.17
N LYS A 61 -10.91 -12.15 1.41
CA LYS A 61 -10.36 -11.11 2.32
C LYS A 61 -9.75 -11.63 3.63
N THR A 62 -10.46 -12.50 4.34
CA THR A 62 -9.99 -13.05 5.63
C THR A 62 -8.74 -13.92 5.47
N GLU A 63 -8.69 -14.72 4.41
CA GLU A 63 -7.53 -15.58 4.13
C GLU A 63 -6.36 -14.74 3.62
N ALA A 64 -6.62 -13.79 2.73
CA ALA A 64 -5.62 -12.84 2.27
C ALA A 64 -4.96 -12.09 3.44
N LYS A 65 -5.76 -11.62 4.40
CA LYS A 65 -5.25 -10.96 5.61
C LYS A 65 -4.35 -11.87 6.45
N LYS A 66 -4.62 -13.18 6.50
CA LYS A 66 -3.77 -14.14 7.24
C LYS A 66 -2.45 -14.41 6.53
N LEU A 67 -2.48 -14.45 5.19
CA LEU A 67 -1.31 -14.82 4.39
C LEU A 67 -0.39 -13.63 4.11
N PHE A 68 -0.97 -12.47 3.79
CA PHE A 68 -0.25 -11.25 3.35
C PHE A 68 -0.33 -10.09 4.35
N GLY A 69 -1.00 -10.28 5.49
CA GLY A 69 -1.26 -9.19 6.44
C GLY A 69 -2.36 -8.21 5.97
N GLY A 70 -2.57 -7.16 6.76
CA GLY A 70 -3.51 -6.09 6.43
C GLY A 70 -3.02 -5.26 5.24
N LEU A 71 -3.93 -4.88 4.33
CA LEU A 71 -3.62 -4.00 3.18
C LEU A 71 -2.83 -2.74 3.59
N SER A 72 -3.19 -2.16 4.74
CA SER A 72 -2.56 -0.94 5.23
C SER A 72 -1.23 -1.15 5.95
N ASP A 73 -0.77 -2.40 6.14
CA ASP A 73 0.39 -2.67 7.01
C ASP A 73 1.69 -2.13 6.40
N LYS A 74 1.96 -2.41 5.12
CA LYS A 74 3.10 -1.84 4.37
C LYS A 74 3.05 -0.29 4.36
N PRO A 75 1.96 0.38 3.94
CA PRO A 75 1.83 1.84 4.03
C PRO A 75 2.02 2.43 5.42
N ARG A 76 1.50 1.76 6.46
CA ARG A 76 1.65 2.21 7.85
C ARG A 76 3.10 2.09 8.32
N ALA A 77 3.79 1.02 7.96
CA ALA A 77 5.20 0.85 8.28
C ALA A 77 6.04 1.96 7.62
N PHE A 78 5.82 2.21 6.33
CA PHE A 78 6.46 3.31 5.60
C PHE A 78 6.23 4.67 6.27
N LEU A 79 4.97 5.02 6.59
CA LEU A 79 4.65 6.31 7.21
C LEU A 79 5.20 6.45 8.64
N LYS A 80 5.35 5.34 9.38
CA LYS A 80 6.00 5.35 10.70
C LYS A 80 7.48 5.66 10.57
N GLU A 81 8.16 4.99 9.63
CA GLU A 81 9.58 5.23 9.36
C GLU A 81 9.80 6.67 8.86
N LEU A 82 8.90 7.17 8.00
CA LEU A 82 8.94 8.56 7.55
C LEU A 82 8.80 9.56 8.72
N ILE A 83 7.84 9.37 9.63
CA ILE A 83 7.73 10.22 10.83
C ILE A 83 9.03 10.19 11.64
N LYS A 84 9.61 8.99 11.84
CA LYS A 84 10.84 8.83 12.62
C LYS A 84 11.98 9.64 11.99
N ARG A 85 12.23 9.47 10.69
CA ARG A 85 13.25 10.23 9.96
C ARG A 85 13.00 11.74 10.01
N LEU A 86 11.74 12.17 9.84
CA LEU A 86 11.39 13.59 9.94
C LEU A 86 11.66 14.15 11.34
N SER A 87 11.39 13.37 12.41
CA SER A 87 11.67 13.79 13.79
C SER A 87 13.15 13.85 14.15
N GLU A 88 13.99 13.13 13.42
CA GLU A 88 15.45 13.20 13.57
C GLU A 88 16.03 14.46 12.89
N GLN A 89 15.36 14.98 11.86
CA GLN A 89 15.83 16.12 11.06
C GLN A 89 15.17 17.45 11.44
N TYR A 90 13.95 17.42 11.97
CA TYR A 90 13.15 18.61 12.24
C TYR A 90 12.51 18.55 13.62
N ASP A 91 12.45 19.70 14.31
CA ASP A 91 11.64 19.84 15.50
C ASP A 91 10.14 19.85 15.12
N ILE A 92 9.47 18.75 15.42
CA ILE A 92 8.03 18.56 15.19
C ILE A 92 7.23 18.52 16.51
N SER A 93 7.83 18.96 17.61
CA SER A 93 7.23 18.93 18.95
C SER A 93 5.97 19.80 19.07
N ASP A 94 5.86 20.84 18.26
CA ASP A 94 4.72 21.76 18.21
C ASP A 94 3.53 21.22 17.39
N ASN A 95 3.61 19.97 16.90
CA ASN A 95 2.56 19.35 16.12
C ASN A 95 1.27 19.10 16.92
N LYS A 96 0.24 19.93 16.69
CA LYS A 96 -1.07 19.79 17.35
C LYS A 96 -1.83 18.53 16.97
N HIS A 97 -1.44 17.87 15.90
CA HIS A 97 -2.09 16.67 15.39
C HIS A 97 -1.54 15.36 15.97
N LYS A 98 -0.50 15.41 16.81
CA LYS A 98 0.28 14.26 17.29
C LYS A 98 0.98 13.53 16.15
N SER A 99 2.27 13.27 16.31
CA SER A 99 3.12 12.64 15.28
C SER A 99 2.93 11.12 15.26
N LYS A 100 1.80 10.68 14.70
CA LYS A 100 1.47 9.26 14.50
C LYS A 100 0.71 9.03 13.20
N VAL A 101 0.76 7.79 12.70
CA VAL A 101 -0.04 7.34 11.55
C VAL A 101 -1.50 7.20 11.95
N LYS A 102 -2.40 7.68 11.09
CA LYS A 102 -3.85 7.73 11.29
C LYS A 102 -4.57 7.03 10.14
N ASN A 103 -5.79 6.58 10.41
CA ASN A 103 -6.72 6.16 9.35
C ASN A 103 -7.46 7.39 8.82
N GLY A 104 -7.52 7.53 7.51
CA GLY A 104 -8.39 8.46 6.82
C GLY A 104 -9.83 7.97 6.83
N ALA A 105 -10.76 8.91 6.63
CA ALA A 105 -12.19 8.61 6.65
C ALA A 105 -12.61 7.68 5.50
N GLY A 106 -11.85 7.62 4.40
CA GLY A 106 -12.20 6.82 3.22
C GLY A 106 -12.31 5.32 3.49
N VAL A 107 -11.49 4.78 4.40
CA VAL A 107 -11.57 3.36 4.78
C VAL A 107 -12.87 3.06 5.53
N PHE A 108 -13.32 3.96 6.42
CA PHE A 108 -14.55 3.77 7.19
C PHE A 108 -15.81 3.95 6.34
N LYS A 109 -15.74 4.81 5.31
CA LYS A 109 -16.82 5.01 4.35
C LYS A 109 -16.91 3.88 3.32
N GLY A 110 -15.85 3.09 3.16
CA GLY A 110 -15.75 2.05 2.14
C GLY A 110 -15.29 2.56 0.77
N ASP A 111 -15.01 3.87 0.64
CA ASP A 111 -14.58 4.51 -0.61
C ASP A 111 -13.13 4.16 -0.98
N LYS A 112 -12.33 3.69 -0.01
CA LYS A 112 -10.92 3.34 -0.21
C LYS A 112 -10.55 2.05 0.50
N GLN A 113 -9.76 1.21 -0.16
CA GLN A 113 -9.14 0.02 0.43
C GLN A 113 -8.00 0.40 1.39
N ILE A 114 -7.25 1.47 1.06
CA ILE A 114 -6.24 2.08 1.93
C ILE A 114 -6.49 3.58 2.00
N ASP A 115 -6.51 4.12 3.21
CA ASP A 115 -6.50 5.56 3.49
C ASP A 115 -5.76 5.73 4.82
N VAL A 116 -4.44 5.90 4.74
CA VAL A 116 -3.60 6.13 5.91
C VAL A 116 -2.77 7.38 5.71
N TYR A 117 -2.50 8.11 6.78
CA TYR A 117 -1.80 9.39 6.65
C TYR A 117 -1.08 9.79 7.92
N ILE A 118 -0.14 10.71 7.73
CA ILE A 118 0.51 11.49 8.78
C ILE A 118 0.19 12.96 8.53
N SER A 119 0.16 13.76 9.59
CA SER A 119 -0.12 15.18 9.47
C SER A 119 0.64 15.97 10.51
N TYR A 120 1.02 17.17 10.13
CA TYR A 120 1.61 18.15 10.99
C TYR A 120 0.77 19.42 10.94
N LYS A 121 0.37 19.91 12.10
CA LYS A 121 -0.45 21.10 12.22
C LYS A 121 0.16 22.05 13.24
N LYS A 122 0.67 23.17 12.74
CA LYS A 122 1.20 24.26 13.56
C LYS A 122 0.08 25.15 14.10
N SER A 123 -0.88 25.50 13.24
CA SER A 123 -1.98 26.41 13.58
C SER A 123 -3.29 25.97 12.92
N LYS A 124 -4.40 26.68 13.18
CA LYS A 124 -5.66 26.44 12.45
C LYS A 124 -5.50 26.69 10.95
N SER A 125 -4.63 27.64 10.57
CA SER A 125 -4.45 28.10 9.21
C SER A 125 -3.21 27.52 8.51
N THR A 126 -2.47 26.61 9.15
CA THR A 126 -1.26 26.02 8.57
C THR A 126 -1.14 24.56 8.97
N TRP A 127 -1.29 23.66 8.00
CA TRP A 127 -1.04 22.24 8.18
C TRP A 127 -0.51 21.59 6.90
N PHE A 128 0.19 20.48 7.05
CA PHE A 128 0.56 19.59 5.94
C PHE A 128 0.20 18.16 6.29
N GLY A 129 -0.05 17.34 5.27
CA GLY A 129 -0.31 15.93 5.41
C GLY A 129 0.31 15.12 4.28
N ILE A 130 0.75 13.93 4.62
CA ILE A 130 1.22 12.93 3.67
C ILE A 130 0.29 11.74 3.80
N TYR A 131 -0.33 11.37 2.69
CA TYR A 131 -1.35 10.33 2.60
C TYR A 131 -0.84 9.20 1.71
N ILE A 132 -1.21 7.98 2.06
CA ILE A 132 -1.14 6.83 1.16
C ILE A 132 -2.56 6.32 0.99
N ARG A 133 -3.03 6.31 -0.26
CA ARG A 133 -4.41 6.00 -0.61
C ARG A 133 -4.48 4.97 -1.72
N GLN A 134 -5.45 4.09 -1.61
CA GLN A 134 -5.74 3.06 -2.60
C GLN A 134 -7.26 2.94 -2.72
N VAL A 135 -7.79 3.29 -3.88
CA VAL A 135 -9.24 3.22 -4.16
C VAL A 135 -9.62 1.81 -4.62
N THR A 136 -8.84 1.24 -5.54
CA THR A 136 -9.03 -0.09 -6.13
C THR A 136 -7.85 -1.00 -5.81
N ALA A 137 -7.88 -2.28 -6.17
CA ALA A 137 -6.77 -3.21 -5.91
C ALA A 137 -5.44 -2.86 -6.63
N LYS A 138 -5.38 -1.75 -7.38
CA LYS A 138 -4.17 -1.20 -8.03
C LYS A 138 -3.23 -0.54 -7.01
N ASP A 139 -2.02 -0.18 -7.42
CA ASP A 139 -1.01 0.38 -6.52
C ASP A 139 -1.49 1.58 -5.68
N PRO A 140 -1.09 1.65 -4.40
CA PRO A 140 -1.37 2.78 -3.55
C PRO A 140 -0.60 4.03 -4.04
N ILE A 141 -1.29 5.17 -4.08
CA ILE A 141 -0.73 6.47 -4.45
C ILE A 141 -0.32 7.20 -3.18
N MET A 142 0.89 7.74 -3.15
CA MET A 142 1.29 8.71 -2.13
C MET A 142 0.89 10.11 -2.58
N MET A 143 0.22 10.85 -1.69
CA MET A 143 -0.21 12.23 -1.93
C MET A 143 0.33 13.14 -0.84
N LEU A 144 0.89 14.29 -1.23
CA LEU A 144 1.08 15.41 -0.32
C LEU A 144 -0.13 16.35 -0.39
N SER A 145 -0.46 16.92 0.76
CA SER A 145 -1.42 18.02 0.87
C SER A 145 -0.82 19.08 1.77
N LYS A 146 -0.77 20.31 1.26
CA LYS A 146 -0.41 21.49 2.02
C LYS A 146 -1.66 22.35 2.17
N TYR A 147 -1.80 22.98 3.32
CA TYR A 147 -2.83 23.96 3.55
C TYR A 147 -2.21 25.16 4.25
N ARG A 148 -2.40 26.31 3.62
CA ARG A 148 -2.10 27.60 4.18
C ARG A 148 -3.29 28.50 3.91
N SER A 149 -3.82 29.11 4.95
CA SER A 149 -4.82 30.17 4.84
C SER A 149 -4.20 31.45 5.37
N ASP A 150 -4.04 32.42 4.50
CA ASP A 150 -3.69 33.77 4.88
C ASP A 150 -5.01 34.47 5.22
N LYS A 151 -5.15 35.09 6.40
CA LYS A 151 -6.40 35.75 6.83
C LYS A 151 -6.89 36.87 5.90
N THR A 152 -6.14 37.18 4.85
CA THR A 152 -6.38 38.24 3.87
C THR A 152 -6.90 37.75 2.53
N ASN A 153 -6.93 36.44 2.24
CA ASN A 153 -7.57 35.85 1.07
C ASN A 153 -7.92 34.38 1.34
N GLU A 154 -9.20 34.02 1.22
CA GLU A 154 -9.69 32.64 1.36
C GLU A 154 -9.31 31.75 0.17
N THR A 155 -8.04 31.71 -0.21
CA THR A 155 -7.53 30.73 -1.18
C THR A 155 -6.69 29.70 -0.44
N ALA A 156 -7.26 28.52 -0.29
CA ALA A 156 -6.53 27.35 0.15
C ALA A 156 -5.75 26.82 -1.07
N ASP A 157 -4.44 27.01 -1.09
CA ASP A 157 -3.57 26.35 -2.06
C ASP A 157 -3.42 24.88 -1.65
N ILE A 158 -4.35 24.03 -2.12
CA ILE A 158 -4.22 22.59 -1.99
C ILE A 158 -3.43 22.09 -3.20
N GLU A 159 -2.11 22.06 -3.06
CA GLU A 159 -1.26 21.36 -4.01
C GLU A 159 -1.33 19.86 -3.71
N TRP A 160 -1.70 19.08 -4.72
CA TRP A 160 -1.61 17.63 -4.73
C TRP A 160 -0.44 17.23 -5.62
N SER A 161 0.59 16.63 -5.03
CA SER A 161 1.62 15.93 -5.80
C SER A 161 1.44 14.43 -5.61
N GLU A 162 1.20 13.72 -6.70
CA GLU A 162 1.19 12.26 -6.73
C GLU A 162 2.63 11.77 -6.85
N CYS A 163 3.01 10.83 -6.00
CA CYS A 163 4.27 10.12 -6.09
C CYS A 163 3.95 8.64 -6.08
N LEU A 164 4.36 7.92 -7.13
CA LEU A 164 4.22 6.48 -7.19
C LEU A 164 5.20 5.87 -6.18
N LEU A 165 4.69 5.01 -5.31
CA LEU A 165 5.55 4.20 -4.46
C LEU A 165 6.09 3.08 -5.33
N GLU A 166 7.32 3.22 -5.82
CA GLU A 166 8.03 2.08 -6.38
C GLU A 166 8.20 1.04 -5.26
N GLN A 167 7.63 -0.15 -5.45
CA GLN A 167 7.82 -1.26 -4.53
C GLN A 167 9.23 -1.82 -4.78
N SER A 168 10.13 -1.58 -3.83
CA SER A 168 11.47 -2.18 -3.77
C SER A 168 11.44 -3.58 -3.17
#